data_AF-A0A133KBB4-F1
#
_entry.id   AF-A0A133KBB4-F1
#
_cell.length_a   1.000
_cell.length_b   1.000
_cell.length_c   1.000
_cell.angle_alpha   90.00
_cell.angle_beta   90.00
_cell.angle_gamma   90.00
#
_symmetry.space_group_name_H-M   'P 1'
#
loop_
_entity.id
_entity.type
_entity.pdbx_description
1 polymer ?
#
loop_
_entity_poly.entity_id
_entity_poly.type
_entity_poly.pdbx_seq_one_letter_code
_entity_poly.pdbx_strand_id
1 'polypeptide(L)'
;MVEVIKYGFYTVNSDYLEYLNKVDSEVYYNPSYRNSIKPFVGIIVGIENYNYFIPISSAKEKHKKWKNVSDEHFLIYEVIDNSITIDGDIYKYYSDRKKCTYYLYWILRK
;
A
#
# COMPACT_ATOMS: atom_id res chain seq x y z
N MET A 1 -10.47 -22.39 17.64
CA MET A 1 -9.02 -22.16 17.46
C MET A 1 -8.88 -20.84 16.74
N VAL A 2 -8.20 -19.86 17.33
CA VAL A 2 -7.86 -18.62 16.63
C VAL A 2 -6.69 -18.97 15.71
N GLU A 3 -6.91 -18.99 14.40
CA GLU A 3 -5.81 -19.14 13.45
C GLU A 3 -4.83 -17.98 13.68
N VAL A 4 -3.55 -18.32 13.83
CA VAL A 4 -2.50 -17.30 13.94
C VAL A 4 -2.38 -16.64 12.58
N ILE A 5 -2.96 -15.45 12.47
CA ILE A 5 -2.90 -14.65 11.26
C ILE A 5 -1.45 -14.19 11.07
N LYS A 6 -0.74 -14.81 10.12
CA LYS A 6 0.63 -14.41 9.79
C LYS A 6 0.58 -13.17 8.90
N TYR A 7 0.94 -12.03 9.46
CA TYR A 7 1.15 -10.81 8.68
C TYR A 7 2.40 -10.94 7.81
N GLY A 8 2.32 -10.53 6.55
CA GLY A 8 3.43 -10.63 5.62
C GLY A 8 3.17 -9.94 4.29
N PHE A 9 4.19 -9.99 3.42
CA PHE A 9 4.09 -9.54 2.03
C PHE A 9 3.65 -10.69 1.14
N TYR A 10 2.71 -10.40 0.25
CA TYR A 10 2.10 -11.37 -0.66
C TYR A 10 2.09 -10.81 -2.09
N THR A 11 2.03 -11.73 -3.04
CA THR A 11 1.66 -11.45 -4.42
C THR A 11 0.34 -12.12 -4.71
N VAL A 12 -0.50 -11.45 -5.49
CA VAL A 12 -1.77 -12.00 -5.98
C VAL A 12 -1.61 -12.29 -7.46
N ASN A 13 -2.18 -13.41 -7.92
CA ASN A 13 -2.16 -13.76 -9.33
C ASN A 13 -2.83 -12.65 -10.18
N SER A 14 -2.14 -12.20 -11.22
CA SER A 14 -2.58 -11.07 -12.06
C SER A 14 -3.85 -11.37 -12.86
N ASP A 15 -4.08 -12.62 -13.28
CA ASP A 15 -5.31 -13.02 -13.95
C ASP A 15 -6.49 -13.06 -12.98
N TYR A 16 -6.25 -13.40 -11.70
CA TYR A 16 -7.25 -13.30 -10.66
C TYR A 16 -7.62 -11.83 -10.36
N LEU A 17 -6.63 -10.94 -10.27
CA LEU A 17 -6.89 -9.50 -10.12
C LEU A 17 -7.66 -8.93 -11.31
N GLU A 18 -7.32 -9.34 -12.53
CA GLU A 18 -8.07 -8.94 -13.72
C GLU A 18 -9.52 -9.44 -13.69
N TYR A 19 -9.73 -10.69 -13.28
CA TYR A 19 -11.07 -11.25 -13.10
C TYR A 19 -11.89 -10.44 -12.10
N LEU A 20 -11.31 -10.15 -10.92
CA LEU A 20 -11.98 -9.33 -9.91
C LEU A 20 -12.26 -7.91 -10.42
N ASN A 21 -11.32 -7.28 -11.12
CA ASN A 21 -11.50 -5.95 -11.71
C ASN A 21 -12.63 -5.88 -12.76
N LYS A 22 -12.84 -6.98 -13.51
CA LYS A 22 -13.97 -7.08 -14.46
C LYS A 22 -15.32 -7.15 -13.75
N VAL A 23 -15.36 -7.66 -12.52
CA VAL A 23 -16.56 -7.72 -11.69
C VAL A 23 -16.79 -6.40 -10.95
N ASP A 24 -15.72 -5.81 -10.41
CA ASP A 24 -15.73 -4.55 -9.68
C ASP A 24 -14.52 -3.69 -10.09
N SER A 25 -14.77 -2.56 -10.75
CA SER A 25 -13.73 -1.67 -11.26
C SER A 25 -12.88 -1.01 -10.17
N GLU A 26 -13.33 -1.00 -8.91
CA GLU A 26 -12.56 -0.49 -7.78
C GLU A 26 -11.40 -1.43 -7.42
N VAL A 27 -11.45 -2.71 -7.81
CA VAL A 27 -10.32 -3.63 -7.60
C VAL A 27 -9.14 -3.19 -8.46
N TYR A 28 -8.11 -2.67 -7.81
CA TYR A 28 -6.97 -2.09 -8.51
C TYR A 28 -6.19 -3.12 -9.34
N TYR A 29 -6.24 -2.97 -10.66
CA TYR A 29 -5.55 -3.82 -11.60
C TYR A 29 -4.79 -3.01 -12.66
N ASN A 30 -3.63 -3.51 -13.07
CA ASN A 30 -2.88 -2.97 -14.19
C ASN A 30 -2.27 -4.14 -14.99
N PRO A 31 -2.38 -4.16 -16.34
CA PRO A 31 -1.80 -5.22 -17.17
C PRO A 31 -0.30 -5.43 -16.96
N SER A 32 0.43 -4.39 -16.53
CA SER A 32 1.86 -4.49 -16.18
C SER A 32 2.15 -5.49 -15.05
N TYR A 33 1.17 -5.86 -14.24
CA TYR A 33 1.34 -6.83 -13.15
C TYR A 33 1.64 -8.25 -13.63
N ARG A 34 1.45 -8.54 -14.93
CA ARG A 34 1.93 -9.80 -15.51
C ARG A 34 3.46 -9.84 -15.64
N ASN A 35 4.08 -8.68 -15.75
CA ASN A 35 5.52 -8.52 -15.98
C ASN A 35 6.23 -7.82 -14.80
N SER A 36 5.49 -7.42 -13.76
CA SER A 36 6.01 -6.70 -12.60
C SER A 36 5.34 -7.19 -11.32
N ILE A 37 6.10 -7.19 -10.22
CA ILE A 37 5.58 -7.63 -8.93
C ILE A 37 4.79 -6.48 -8.31
N LYS A 38 3.49 -6.71 -8.05
CA LYS A 38 2.65 -5.85 -7.23
C LYS A 38 2.57 -6.45 -5.82
N PRO A 39 3.25 -5.88 -4.82
CA PRO A 39 3.19 -6.40 -3.46
C PRO A 39 1.89 -5.97 -2.76
N PHE A 40 1.39 -6.87 -1.91
CA PHE A 40 0.25 -6.69 -1.02
C PHE A 40 0.68 -7.01 0.41
N VAL A 41 0.00 -6.44 1.42
CA VAL A 41 0.05 -7.00 2.78
C VAL A 41 -1.27 -7.64 3.14
N GLY A 42 -1.13 -8.80 3.74
CA GLY A 42 -2.20 -9.52 4.39
C GLY A 42 -1.66 -10.26 5.60
N ILE A 43 -2.50 -10.96 6.35
CA ILE A 43 -3.96 -10.86 6.27
C ILE A 43 -4.39 -9.78 7.26
N ILE A 44 -5.05 -8.73 6.77
CA ILE A 44 -5.33 -7.54 7.59
C ILE A 44 -6.54 -7.76 8.50
N VAL A 45 -7.56 -8.45 7.98
CA VAL A 45 -8.72 -8.94 8.73
C VAL A 45 -9.16 -10.27 8.11
N GLY A 46 -9.50 -11.25 8.95
CA GLY A 46 -10.35 -12.37 8.53
C GLY A 46 -11.80 -12.00 8.82
N ILE A 47 -12.58 -11.66 7.78
CA ILE A 47 -14.04 -11.50 7.93
C ILE A 47 -14.65 -12.78 7.38
N GLU A 48 -15.38 -13.49 8.23
CA GLU A 48 -15.87 -14.84 7.94
C GLU A 48 -14.71 -15.76 7.52
N ASN A 49 -14.77 -16.33 6.31
CA ASN A 49 -13.76 -17.22 5.74
C ASN A 49 -12.89 -16.53 4.68
N TYR A 50 -12.92 -15.19 4.61
CA TYR A 50 -12.18 -14.42 3.63
C TYR A 50 -10.99 -13.68 4.24
N ASN A 51 -9.85 -13.83 3.57
CA ASN A 51 -8.61 -13.15 3.90
C ASN A 51 -8.47 -11.88 3.07
N TYR A 52 -8.37 -10.73 3.74
CA TYR A 52 -8.26 -9.43 3.07
C TYR A 52 -6.80 -8.98 2.96
N PHE A 53 -6.47 -8.48 1.78
CA PHE A 53 -5.14 -7.98 1.41
C PHE A 53 -5.25 -6.54 0.94
N ILE A 54 -4.27 -5.71 1.30
CA ILE A 54 -4.17 -4.34 0.79
C ILE A 54 -2.99 -4.23 -0.19
N PRO A 55 -3.20 -3.68 -1.39
CA PRO A 55 -2.10 -3.36 -2.30
C PRO A 55 -1.20 -2.25 -1.76
N ILE A 56 0.11 -2.45 -1.88
CA ILE A 56 1.12 -1.41 -1.59
C ILE A 56 1.35 -0.58 -2.85
N SER A 57 1.54 0.73 -2.68
CA SER A 57 1.94 1.62 -3.77
C SER A 57 3.08 2.54 -3.33
N SER A 58 3.94 2.86 -4.30
CA SER A 58 4.99 3.85 -4.11
C SER A 58 4.40 5.22 -3.81
N ALA A 59 5.16 6.05 -3.11
CA ALA A 59 4.77 7.44 -2.91
C ALA A 59 4.59 8.17 -4.24
N LYS A 60 3.65 9.12 -4.24
CA LYS A 60 3.41 10.08 -5.33
C LYS A 60 3.34 11.47 -4.74
N GLU A 61 3.59 12.49 -5.57
CA GLU A 61 3.67 13.88 -5.11
C GLU A 61 2.38 14.32 -4.38
N LYS A 62 1.23 13.84 -4.84
CA LYS A 62 -0.07 14.09 -4.20
C LYS A 62 -0.16 13.62 -2.74
N HIS A 63 0.63 12.61 -2.34
CA HIS A 63 0.59 12.05 -0.99
C HIS A 63 1.22 12.98 0.05
N LYS A 64 2.04 13.97 -0.33
CA LYS A 64 2.62 14.94 0.62
C LYS A 64 1.55 15.69 1.44
N LYS A 65 0.38 15.89 0.82
CA LYS A 65 -0.77 16.59 1.41
C LYS A 65 -1.72 15.67 2.19
N TRP A 66 -1.50 14.36 2.16
CA TRP A 66 -2.39 13.42 2.82
C TRP A 66 -2.16 13.39 4.34
N LYS A 67 -3.22 13.07 5.08
CA LYS A 67 -3.15 12.72 6.50
C LYS A 67 -2.49 11.35 6.63
N ASN A 68 -1.76 11.13 7.73
CA ASN A 68 -1.01 9.88 7.95
C ASN A 68 -1.93 8.65 8.02
N VAL A 69 -3.12 8.81 8.59
CA VAL A 69 -4.16 7.78 8.71
C VAL A 69 -5.49 8.38 8.28
N SER A 70 -6.24 7.63 7.49
CA SER A 70 -7.62 7.91 7.13
C SER A 70 -8.40 6.59 7.07
N ASP A 71 -9.71 6.67 6.85
CA ASP A 71 -10.55 5.49 6.62
C ASP A 71 -10.23 4.78 5.28
N GLU A 72 -9.51 5.45 4.38
CA GLU A 72 -9.20 5.00 3.02
C GLU A 72 -7.74 4.55 2.86
N HIS A 73 -6.83 5.01 3.73
CA HIS A 73 -5.40 4.77 3.55
C HIS A 73 -4.56 4.84 4.82
N PHE A 74 -3.45 4.12 4.78
CA PHE A 74 -2.35 4.25 5.74
C PHE A 74 -1.08 4.67 5.02
N LEU A 75 -0.42 5.71 5.53
CA LEU A 75 0.93 6.08 5.13
C LEU A 75 1.95 5.38 6.03
N ILE A 76 2.76 4.52 5.44
CA ILE A 76 3.99 4.01 6.06
C ILE A 76 5.10 4.99 5.72
N TYR A 77 5.91 5.38 6.69
CA TYR A 77 7.02 6.27 6.44
C TYR A 77 8.20 5.97 7.35
N GLU A 78 9.39 6.31 6.86
CA GLU A 78 10.61 6.34 7.66
C GLU A 78 11.01 7.79 7.88
N VAL A 79 11.48 8.10 9.09
CA VAL A 79 12.02 9.42 9.44
C VAL A 79 13.53 9.40 9.22
N ILE A 80 13.99 10.20 8.26
CA ILE A 80 15.39 10.33 7.89
C ILE A 80 15.89 11.76 8.13
N ASP A 81 17.22 11.91 8.18
CA ASP A 81 17.87 13.22 8.28
C ASP A 81 17.72 14.01 6.97
N ASN A 82 17.61 15.34 7.06
CA ASN A 82 17.46 16.20 5.88
C ASN A 82 18.67 16.17 4.95
N SER A 83 19.85 15.81 5.45
CA SER A 83 21.08 15.64 4.65
C SER A 83 20.98 14.49 3.63
N ILE A 84 20.14 13.49 3.88
CA ILE A 84 20.01 12.30 3.02
C ILE A 84 18.99 12.61 1.92
N THR A 85 19.42 12.66 0.66
CA THR A 85 18.51 12.80 -0.48
C THR A 85 18.79 11.74 -1.53
N ILE A 86 17.81 10.86 -1.71
CA ILE A 86 17.75 9.84 -2.75
C ILE A 86 16.92 10.42 -3.91
N ASP A 87 17.42 10.27 -5.14
CA ASP A 87 16.74 10.71 -6.35
C ASP A 87 15.45 9.91 -6.59
N GLY A 88 14.39 10.60 -7.02
CA GLY A 88 13.06 9.99 -7.24
C GLY A 88 12.20 9.79 -5.98
N ASP A 89 12.76 9.95 -4.78
CA ASP A 89 12.02 9.79 -3.53
C ASP A 89 11.17 11.03 -3.19
N ILE A 90 10.12 10.79 -2.38
CA ILE A 90 9.12 11.80 -2.04
C ILE A 90 9.18 12.09 -0.56
N TYR A 91 9.51 13.35 -0.25
CA TYR A 91 9.71 13.79 1.12
C TYR A 91 8.62 14.73 1.61
N LYS A 92 8.31 14.64 2.90
CA LYS A 92 7.58 15.67 3.66
C LYS A 92 8.44 16.05 4.86
N TYR A 93 8.69 17.34 5.03
CA TYR A 93 9.43 17.82 6.20
C TYR A 93 8.65 17.55 7.47
N TYR A 94 9.33 16.93 8.43
CA TYR A 94 8.81 16.67 9.78
C TYR A 94 9.30 17.75 10.75
N SER A 95 10.53 18.23 10.55
CA SER A 95 11.15 19.33 11.30
C SER A 95 12.31 19.94 10.50
N ASP A 96 12.95 20.99 11.02
CA ASP A 96 14.11 21.65 10.41
C ASP A 96 15.28 20.69 10.12
N ARG A 97 15.36 19.56 10.85
CA ARG A 97 16.45 18.57 10.70
C ARG A 97 16.01 17.22 10.13
N LYS A 98 14.70 16.95 10.06
CA LYS A 98 14.17 15.62 9.68
C LYS A 98 13.06 15.69 8.64
N LYS A 99 13.02 14.69 7.77
CA LYS A 99 11.97 14.49 6.77
C LYS A 99 11.48 13.05 6.76
N CYS A 100 10.27 12.84 6.28
CA CYS A 100 9.67 11.51 6.11
C CYS A 100 9.70 11.10 4.64
N THR A 101 10.14 9.88 4.33
CA THR A 101 9.92 9.20 3.03
C THR A 101 8.74 8.23 3.15
N TYR A 102 7.93 8.06 2.10
CA TYR A 102 6.60 7.43 2.19
C TYR A 102 6.44 6.14 1.36
N TYR A 103 5.64 5.21 1.88
CA TYR A 103 5.05 4.05 1.21
C TYR A 103 3.55 4.02 1.54
N LEU A 104 2.68 3.66 0.59
CA LEU A 104 1.23 3.83 0.72
C LEU A 104 0.45 2.51 0.69
N TYR A 105 -0.54 2.39 1.59
CA TYR A 105 -1.57 1.36 1.60
C TYR A 105 -2.94 1.93 1.23
N TRP A 106 -3.64 1.29 0.31
CA TRP A 106 -5.04 1.62 -0.05
C TRP A 106 -6.01 0.63 0.59
N ILE A 107 -6.81 1.07 1.55
CA ILE A 107 -7.94 0.27 2.03
C ILE A 107 -9.05 0.39 0.98
N LEU A 108 -9.31 -0.68 0.24
CA LEU A 108 -10.50 -0.75 -0.61
C LEU A 108 -11.72 -0.90 0.30
N ARG A 109 -12.46 0.20 0.48
CA ARG A 109 -13.82 0.20 0.99
C ARG A 109 -14.62 1.28 0.27
N LYS A 110 -15.57 0.87 -0.56
CA LYS A 110 -16.95 1.37 -0.60
C LYS A 110 -17.86 0.32 -1.20
#